data_AF-A0A554LAM6-F1
#
_entry.id   AF-A0A554LAM6-F1
#
_cell.length_a   1.000
_cell.length_b   1.000
_cell.length_c   1.000
_cell.angle_alpha   90.00
_cell.angle_beta   90.00
_cell.angle_gamma   90.00
#
_symmetry.space_group_name_H-M   'P 1'
#
loop_
_entity.id
_entity.type
_entity.pdbx_description
1 polymer ?
#
loop_
_entity_poly.entity_id
_entity_poly.type
_entity_poly.pdbx_seq_one_letter_code
_entity_poly.pdbx_strand_id
1 'polypeptide(L)'
;MAKTGTKIKHIIVDASVAQKWFDENEIHSELAQEILQGHLEGESIIFAHQLFFYELTNIWACKGNLPEKIIILNFKRLKTLQIEIEAQTLADLEMAAKLAKKYKISAYDASYIVLAQKKKCDFVTADQKLVSKVNLPFVKTLQ
;
A
#
# COMPACT_ATOMS: atom_id res chain seq x y z
N MET A 1 7.75 -18.49 -29.30
CA MET A 1 7.78 -17.05 -29.59
C MET A 1 8.02 -16.32 -28.28
N ALA A 2 9.20 -15.74 -28.09
CA ALA A 2 9.54 -15.02 -26.87
C ALA A 2 8.66 -13.77 -26.75
N LYS A 3 7.85 -13.67 -25.70
CA LYS A 3 7.15 -12.43 -25.38
C LYS A 3 8.22 -11.39 -25.07
N THR A 4 8.23 -10.35 -25.89
CA THR A 4 8.92 -9.07 -25.74
C THR A 4 8.99 -8.64 -24.27
N GLY A 5 10.18 -8.22 -23.83
CA GLY A 5 10.48 -7.86 -22.44
C GLY A 5 9.47 -6.88 -21.86
N THR A 6 8.49 -7.42 -21.13
CA THR A 6 7.50 -6.62 -20.43
C THR A 6 8.17 -6.17 -19.14
N LYS A 7 8.39 -4.86 -19.01
CA LYS A 7 8.96 -4.28 -17.78
C LYS A 7 7.98 -4.55 -16.64
N ILE A 8 8.40 -5.33 -15.66
CA ILE A 8 7.60 -5.61 -14.46
C ILE A 8 7.24 -4.29 -13.79
N LYS A 9 5.96 -4.10 -13.48
CA LYS A 9 5.48 -2.88 -12.81
C LYS A 9 5.79 -2.96 -11.32
N HIS A 10 6.27 -1.87 -10.74
CA HIS A 10 6.34 -1.74 -9.28
C HIS A 10 5.15 -0.91 -8.83
N ILE A 11 4.56 -1.25 -7.68
CA ILE A 11 3.42 -0.52 -7.12
C ILE A 11 3.64 -0.43 -5.61
N ILE A 12 3.47 0.75 -5.04
CA ILE A 12 3.36 0.92 -3.59
C ILE A 12 1.88 0.81 -3.22
N VAL A 13 1.54 0.04 -2.20
CA VAL A 13 0.20 0.05 -1.60
C VAL A 13 0.30 0.34 -0.11
N ASP A 14 -0.69 1.03 0.43
CA ASP A 14 -0.84 1.19 1.88
C ASP A 14 -1.80 0.13 2.46
N ALA A 15 -1.93 0.16 3.79
CA ALA A 15 -2.82 -0.74 4.51
C ALA A 15 -4.31 -0.55 4.15
N SER A 16 -4.70 0.63 3.64
CA SER A 16 -6.10 0.90 3.27
C SER A 16 -6.53 0.15 2.02
N VAL A 17 -5.60 -0.09 1.08
CA VAL A 17 -5.80 -0.99 -0.06
C VAL A 17 -5.69 -2.44 0.38
N ALA A 18 -4.62 -2.79 1.09
CA ALA A 18 -4.32 -4.18 1.42
C ALA A 18 -5.37 -4.84 2.32
N GLN A 19 -6.01 -4.10 3.22
CA GLN A 19 -7.07 -4.66 4.07
C GLN A 19 -8.26 -5.20 3.25
N LYS A 20 -8.52 -4.61 2.07
CA LYS A 20 -9.59 -5.04 1.15
C LYS A 20 -9.31 -6.39 0.50
N TRP A 21 -8.07 -6.88 0.53
CA TRP A 21 -7.77 -8.25 0.09
C TRP A 21 -8.43 -9.32 0.96
N PHE A 22 -8.81 -8.96 2.19
CA PHE A 22 -9.29 -9.86 3.22
C PHE A 22 -10.80 -9.73 3.49
N ASP A 23 -11.49 -8.80 2.84
CA ASP A 23 -12.95 -8.65 2.89
C ASP A 23 -13.49 -8.28 1.51
N GLU A 24 -14.24 -9.20 0.91
CA GLU A 24 -14.87 -9.00 -0.41
C GLU A 24 -16.03 -7.99 -0.38
N ASN A 25 -16.59 -7.70 0.79
CA ASN A 25 -17.70 -6.76 0.94
C ASN A 25 -17.24 -5.29 1.03
N GLU A 26 -15.93 -5.05 1.14
CA GLU A 26 -15.37 -3.71 1.13
C GLU A 26 -15.57 -3.03 -0.22
N ILE A 27 -15.88 -1.73 -0.23
CA ILE A 27 -15.98 -0.95 -1.46
C ILE A 27 -14.63 -0.99 -2.19
N HIS A 28 -14.65 -1.25 -3.49
CA HIS A 28 -13.47 -1.42 -4.35
C HIS A 28 -12.60 -2.64 -3.99
N SER A 29 -13.15 -3.65 -3.32
CA SER A 29 -12.44 -4.90 -3.04
C SER A 29 -11.97 -5.56 -4.34
N GLU A 30 -12.79 -5.53 -5.39
CA GLU A 30 -12.49 -6.09 -6.71
C GLU A 30 -11.23 -5.48 -7.33
N LEU A 31 -11.09 -4.15 -7.29
CA LEU A 31 -9.90 -3.44 -7.78
C LEU A 31 -8.66 -3.77 -6.94
N ALA A 32 -8.83 -3.90 -5.61
CA ALA A 32 -7.73 -4.31 -4.74
C ALA A 32 -7.27 -5.75 -5.05
N GLN A 33 -8.22 -6.66 -5.32
CA GLN A 33 -7.93 -8.05 -5.71
C GLN A 33 -7.24 -8.11 -7.07
N GLU A 34 -7.61 -7.27 -8.05
CA GLU A 34 -6.92 -7.20 -9.35
C GLU A 34 -5.45 -6.82 -9.19
N ILE A 35 -5.13 -5.82 -8.35
CA ILE A 35 -3.75 -5.45 -8.04
C ILE A 35 -2.99 -6.63 -7.41
N LEU A 36 -3.63 -7.33 -6.45
CA LEU A 36 -3.01 -8.50 -5.81
C LEU A 36 -2.81 -9.64 -6.80
N GLN A 37 -3.78 -9.90 -7.69
CA GLN A 37 -3.70 -10.97 -8.67
C GLN A 37 -2.56 -10.73 -9.66
N GLY A 38 -2.44 -9.53 -10.20
CA GLY A 38 -1.32 -9.16 -11.07
C GLY A 38 0.04 -9.28 -10.35
N HIS A 39 0.09 -9.10 -9.03
CA HIS A 39 1.29 -9.38 -8.26
C HIS A 39 1.61 -10.87 -8.17
N LEU A 40 0.62 -11.70 -7.82
CA LEU A 40 0.78 -13.15 -7.70
C LEU A 40 1.10 -13.83 -9.04
N GLU A 41 0.67 -13.23 -10.15
CA GLU A 41 0.98 -13.67 -11.53
C GLU A 41 2.34 -13.18 -12.04
N GLY A 42 3.04 -12.34 -11.27
CA GLY A 42 4.35 -11.79 -11.63
C GLY A 42 4.30 -10.63 -12.64
N GLU A 43 3.12 -10.06 -12.90
CA GLU A 43 2.96 -8.87 -13.73
C GLU A 43 3.38 -7.59 -13.00
N SER A 44 3.30 -7.61 -11.68
CA SER A 44 3.75 -6.51 -10.81
C SER A 44 4.42 -6.98 -9.51
N ILE A 45 5.19 -6.09 -8.90
CA ILE A 45 5.74 -6.28 -7.56
C ILE A 45 5.13 -5.23 -6.66
N ILE A 46 4.45 -5.68 -5.59
CA ILE A 46 3.89 -4.80 -4.57
C ILE A 46 4.95 -4.55 -3.51
N PHE A 47 5.17 -3.29 -3.21
CA PHE A 47 6.03 -2.82 -2.15
C PHE A 47 5.21 -2.09 -1.07
N ALA A 48 5.70 -2.16 0.17
CA ALA A 48 5.24 -1.32 1.27
C ALA A 48 6.42 -1.03 2.21
N HIS A 49 6.25 -0.15 3.20
CA HIS A 49 7.23 0.02 4.27
C HIS A 49 6.76 -0.66 5.57
N GLN A 50 7.67 -0.84 6.53
CA GLN A 50 7.40 -1.61 7.76
C GLN A 50 6.16 -1.17 8.56
N LEU A 51 5.78 0.11 8.52
CA LEU A 51 4.55 0.61 9.17
C LEU A 51 3.25 -0.02 8.63
N PHE A 52 3.28 -0.55 7.41
CA PHE A 52 2.16 -1.24 6.76
C PHE A 52 1.52 -2.30 7.66
N PHE A 53 2.36 -3.10 8.35
CA PHE A 53 1.85 -4.14 9.25
C PHE A 53 1.20 -3.56 10.51
N TYR A 54 1.74 -2.48 11.05
CA TYR A 54 1.15 -1.79 12.20
C TYR A 54 -0.18 -1.15 11.84
N GLU A 55 -0.27 -0.57 10.64
CA GLU A 55 -1.51 0.02 10.12
C GLU A 55 -2.58 -1.05 9.89
N LEU A 56 -2.25 -2.18 9.25
CA LEU A 56 -3.16 -3.32 9.12
C LEU A 56 -3.62 -3.85 10.48
N THR A 57 -2.68 -3.99 11.43
CA THR A 57 -3.01 -4.39 12.81
C THR A 57 -4.02 -3.44 13.42
N ASN A 58 -3.78 -2.13 13.31
CA ASN A 58 -4.67 -1.10 13.85
C ASN A 58 -6.04 -1.08 13.15
N ILE A 59 -6.07 -1.30 11.83
CA ILE A 59 -7.33 -1.43 11.08
C ILE A 59 -8.12 -2.61 11.61
N TRP A 60 -7.53 -3.80 11.71
CA TRP A 60 -8.24 -5.01 12.10
C TRP A 60 -8.62 -5.05 13.58
N ALA A 61 -7.69 -4.69 14.47
CA ALA A 61 -7.88 -4.82 15.92
C ALA A 61 -8.62 -3.63 16.54
N CYS A 62 -8.38 -2.41 16.07
CA CYS A 62 -8.88 -1.20 16.73
C CYS A 62 -10.06 -0.56 16.00
N LYS A 63 -10.04 -0.54 14.64
CA LYS A 63 -11.07 0.15 13.85
C LYS A 63 -12.19 -0.78 13.37
N GLY A 64 -11.83 -1.96 12.87
CA GLY A 64 -12.74 -2.95 12.29
C GLY A 64 -13.33 -3.94 13.30
N ASN A 65 -12.78 -3.98 14.51
CA ASN A 65 -13.24 -4.86 15.60
C ASN A 65 -13.37 -6.34 15.18
N LEU A 66 -12.41 -6.83 14.38
CA LEU A 66 -12.42 -8.22 13.92
C LEU A 66 -12.12 -9.16 15.09
N PRO A 67 -12.73 -10.35 15.15
CA PRO A 67 -12.37 -11.35 16.15
C PRO A 67 -10.89 -11.73 16.01
N GLU A 68 -10.18 -11.89 17.14
CA GLU A 68 -8.75 -12.21 17.19
C GLU A 68 -8.36 -13.38 16.26
N LYS A 69 -9.19 -14.43 16.23
CA LYS A 69 -8.99 -15.60 15.35
C LYS A 69 -8.91 -15.23 13.85
N ILE A 70 -9.71 -14.25 13.42
CA ILE A 70 -9.73 -13.75 12.04
C ILE A 70 -8.49 -12.91 11.78
N ILE A 71 -8.08 -12.07 12.73
CA ILE A 71 -6.85 -11.26 12.62
C ILE A 71 -5.63 -12.18 12.44
N ILE A 72 -5.51 -13.23 13.26
CA ILE A 72 -4.43 -14.22 13.15
C ILE A 72 -4.47 -14.94 11.80
N LEU A 73 -5.66 -15.30 11.30
CA LEU A 73 -5.83 -15.91 9.97
C LEU A 73 -5.40 -14.96 8.85
N ASN A 74 -5.78 -13.68 8.94
CA ASN A 74 -5.38 -12.65 7.98
C ASN A 74 -3.87 -12.49 7.95
N PHE A 75 -3.18 -12.47 9.10
CA PHE A 75 -1.71 -12.44 9.12
C PHE A 75 -1.05 -13.69 8.53
N LYS A 76 -1.64 -14.88 8.75
CA LYS A 76 -1.14 -16.11 8.12
C LYS A 76 -1.24 -16.03 6.60
N ARG A 77 -2.37 -15.55 6.06
CA ARG A 77 -2.56 -15.33 4.63
C ARG A 77 -1.66 -14.21 4.10
N LEU A 78 -1.51 -13.09 4.83
CA LEU A 78 -0.64 -11.98 4.43
C LEU A 78 0.81 -12.43 4.19
N LYS A 79 1.33 -13.34 5.01
CA LYS A 79 2.67 -13.92 4.85
C LYS A 79 2.85 -14.69 3.53
N THR A 80 1.78 -15.20 2.93
CA THR A 80 1.87 -15.92 1.66
C THR A 80 1.83 -15.00 0.44
N LEU A 81 1.54 -13.70 0.63
CA LEU A 81 1.36 -12.74 -0.47
C LEU A 81 2.67 -12.14 -1.00
N GLN A 82 3.83 -12.46 -0.41
CA GLN A 82 5.16 -12.06 -0.90
C GLN A 82 5.35 -10.55 -1.17
N ILE A 83 4.74 -9.71 -0.33
CA ILE A 83 4.91 -8.25 -0.40
C ILE A 83 6.35 -7.86 -0.05
N GLU A 84 6.96 -7.02 -0.87
CA GLU A 84 8.31 -6.51 -0.66
C GLU A 84 8.31 -5.37 0.37
N ILE A 85 8.98 -5.56 1.51
CA ILE A 85 9.00 -4.59 2.61
C ILE A 85 10.30 -3.80 2.61
N GLU A 86 10.18 -2.49 2.44
CA GLU A 86 11.30 -1.57 2.38
C GLU A 86 11.49 -0.83 3.70
N ALA A 87 12.74 -0.82 4.19
CA ALA A 87 13.12 -0.05 5.36
C ALA A 87 13.31 1.43 4.98
N GLN A 88 12.97 2.31 5.93
CA GLN A 88 13.19 3.74 5.77
C GLN A 88 14.44 4.18 6.53
N THR A 89 15.26 4.98 5.85
CA THR A 89 16.42 5.65 6.45
C THR A 89 15.99 6.95 7.13
N LEU A 90 16.85 7.52 7.98
CA LEU A 90 16.59 8.84 8.58
C LEU A 90 16.41 9.93 7.52
N ALA A 91 17.15 9.87 6.41
CA ALA A 91 16.99 10.81 5.29
C ALA A 91 15.60 10.68 4.63
N ASP A 92 15.05 9.46 4.55
CA ASP A 92 13.69 9.25 4.05
C ASP A 92 12.67 9.89 4.99
N LEU A 93 12.88 9.78 6.31
CA LEU A 93 12.00 10.37 7.32
C LEU A 93 12.08 11.91 7.33
N GLU A 94 13.26 12.49 7.10
CA GLU A 94 13.42 13.94 6.91
C GLU A 94 12.62 14.43 5.68
N MET A 95 12.65 13.65 4.59
CA MET A 95 11.86 13.96 3.40
C MET A 95 10.35 13.82 3.67
N ALA A 96 9.94 12.76 4.38
CA ALA A 96 8.56 12.56 4.78
C ALA A 96 8.06 13.72 5.65
N ALA A 97 8.86 14.21 6.59
CA ALA A 97 8.52 15.38 7.41
C ALA A 97 8.29 16.65 6.56
N LYS A 98 9.13 16.89 5.55
CA LYS A 98 8.97 18.02 4.62
C LYS A 98 7.66 17.90 3.82
N LEU A 99 7.35 16.72 3.30
CA LEU A 99 6.11 16.46 2.55
C LEU A 99 4.87 16.57 3.45
N ALA A 100 4.93 16.00 4.67
CA ALA A 100 3.86 16.07 5.65
C ALA A 100 3.49 17.53 5.98
N LYS A 101 4.49 18.39 6.19
CA LYS A 101 4.28 19.83 6.40
C LYS A 101 3.74 20.52 5.14
N LYS A 102 4.32 20.24 3.97
CA LYS A 102 3.92 20.86 2.69
C LYS A 102 2.46 20.57 2.34
N TYR A 103 2.05 19.31 2.46
CA TYR A 103 0.72 18.85 2.02
C TYR A 103 -0.30 18.75 3.16
N LYS A 104 0.10 19.00 4.41
CA LYS A 104 -0.74 18.88 5.61
C LYS A 104 -1.37 17.48 5.73
N ILE A 105 -0.52 16.47 5.62
CA ILE A 105 -0.83 15.04 5.74
C ILE A 105 -0.03 14.44 6.89
N SER A 106 -0.36 13.21 7.29
CA SER A 106 0.40 12.54 8.35
C SER A 106 1.80 12.17 7.87
N ALA A 107 2.72 11.94 8.81
CA ALA A 107 4.05 11.42 8.48
C ALA A 107 3.97 10.01 7.86
N TYR A 108 2.93 9.24 8.23
CA TYR A 108 2.64 7.91 7.68
C TYR A 108 2.24 7.97 6.19
N ASP A 109 1.35 8.90 5.83
CA ASP A 109 0.98 9.08 4.42
C ASP A 109 2.17 9.57 3.60
N ALA A 110 2.93 10.51 4.17
CA ALA A 110 4.12 11.05 3.53
C ALA A 110 5.21 9.99 3.33
N SER A 111 5.33 9.01 4.23
CA SER A 111 6.33 7.94 4.13
C SER A 111 6.07 7.01 2.94
N TYR A 112 4.81 6.73 2.59
CA TYR A 112 4.47 6.01 1.35
C TYR A 112 4.83 6.81 0.10
N ILE A 113 4.60 8.13 0.10
CA ILE A 113 4.96 9.02 -1.03
C ILE A 113 6.47 9.03 -1.25
N VAL A 114 7.27 9.12 -0.17
CA VAL A 114 8.75 9.04 -0.28
C VAL A 114 9.18 7.70 -0.86
N LEU A 115 8.58 6.60 -0.39
CA LEU A 115 8.91 5.27 -0.91
C LEU A 115 8.60 5.16 -2.41
N ALA A 116 7.45 5.65 -2.85
CA ALA A 116 7.05 5.67 -4.25
C ALA A 116 8.00 6.51 -5.12
N GLN A 117 8.45 7.66 -4.62
CA GLN A 117 9.46 8.49 -5.30
C GLN A 117 10.79 7.75 -5.47
N LYS A 118 11.26 7.04 -4.43
CA LYS A 118 12.51 6.25 -4.49
C LYS A 118 12.42 5.10 -5.49
N LYS A 119 11.29 4.39 -5.49
CA LYS A 119 11.04 3.27 -6.40
C LYS A 119 10.61 3.70 -7.80
N LYS A 120 10.32 4.99 -8.00
CA LYS A 120 9.85 5.59 -9.25
C LYS A 120 8.62 4.85 -9.79
N CYS A 121 7.64 4.65 -8.92
CA CYS A 121 6.42 3.92 -9.22
C CYS A 121 5.18 4.59 -8.64
N ASP A 122 4.02 4.06 -9.02
CA ASP A 122 2.75 4.53 -8.50
C ASP A 122 2.55 4.09 -7.04
N PHE A 123 1.93 4.98 -6.26
CA PHE A 123 1.38 4.70 -4.94
C PHE A 123 -0.14 4.66 -5.05
N VAL A 124 -0.74 3.51 -4.76
CA VAL A 124 -2.18 3.30 -4.72
C VAL A 124 -2.66 3.32 -3.28
N THR A 125 -3.67 4.14 -2.99
CA THR A 125 -4.32 4.28 -1.69
C THR A 125 -5.83 4.28 -1.83
N ALA A 126 -6.57 3.82 -0.82
CA ALA A 126 -8.02 4.01 -0.74
C ALA A 126 -8.41 5.35 -0.09
N ASP A 127 -7.45 6.18 0.33
CA ASP A 127 -7.71 7.53 0.85
C ASP A 127 -7.79 8.58 -0.28
N GLN A 128 -9.00 8.78 -0.80
CA GLN A 128 -9.28 9.79 -1.82
C GLN A 128 -8.95 11.22 -1.36
N LYS A 129 -9.03 11.51 -0.04
CA LYS A 129 -8.69 12.82 0.51
C LYS A 129 -7.18 13.03 0.45
N LEU A 130 -6.38 12.01 0.72
CA LEU A 130 -4.93 12.05 0.57
C LEU A 130 -4.54 12.37 -0.89
N VAL A 131 -5.08 11.61 -1.85
CA VAL A 131 -4.82 11.80 -3.29
C VAL A 131 -5.15 13.23 -3.71
N SER A 132 -6.31 13.73 -3.29
CA SER A 132 -6.77 15.10 -3.60
C SER A 132 -5.90 16.17 -2.96
N LYS A 133 -5.43 15.96 -1.72
CA LYS A 133 -4.55 16.91 -1.01
C LYS A 133 -3.17 17.04 -1.64
N VAL A 134 -2.59 15.93 -2.09
CA VAL A 134 -1.22 15.94 -2.63
C VAL A 134 -1.17 16.28 -4.10
N ASN A 135 -2.19 15.86 -4.86
CA ASN A 135 -2.32 16.07 -6.31
C ASN A 135 -1.03 15.74 -7.07
N LEU A 136 -0.43 14.60 -6.75
CA LEU A 136 0.80 14.12 -7.36
C LEU A 136 0.45 13.08 -8.44
N PRO A 137 1.10 13.11 -9.62
CA PRO A 137 0.70 12.27 -10.75
C PRO A 137 0.88 10.77 -10.49
N PHE A 138 1.76 10.39 -9.55
CA PHE A 138 2.03 9.00 -9.18
C PHE A 138 1.27 8.55 -7.93
N VAL A 139 0.42 9.40 -7.33
CA VAL A 139 -0.42 9.02 -6.18
C VAL A 139 -1.83 8.82 -6.72
N LYS A 140 -2.30 7.57 -6.68
CA LYS A 140 -3.55 7.11 -7.30
C LYS A 140 -4.55 6.68 -6.24
N THR A 141 -5.81 6.99 -6.46
CA THR A 141 -6.90 6.41 -5.68
C THR A 141 -7.24 5.03 -6.25
N LEU A 142 -7.71 4.14 -5.39
CA LEU A 142 -8.32 2.88 -5.79
C LEU A 142 -9.77 3.13 -6.25
N GLN A 143 -9.96 3.69 -7.46
CA GLN A 143 -11.26 3.99 -8.09
C GLN A 143 -11.16 4.00 -9.61
#